data_AF-A0A202E7G2-F1
#
_entry.id   AF-A0A202E7G2-F1
#
_cell.length_a   1.000
_cell.length_b   1.000
_cell.length_c   1.000
_cell.angle_alpha   90.00
_cell.angle_beta   90.00
_cell.angle_gamma   90.00
#
_symmetry.space_group_name_H-M   'P 1'
#
loop_
_entity.id
_entity.type
_entity.pdbx_description
1 polymer ?
#
loop_
_entity_poly.entity_id
_entity_poly.type
_entity_poly.pdbx_seq_one_letter_code
_entity_poly.pdbx_strand_id
1 'polypeptide(L)'
;MGTGDGESDQRGYGEGWEDLRRQTLRRDGYACTRCGADDRTLQAHHIIPRGQGGPDELSNLLTLCRPCHGVIHQTNKSFDDVRDDAPLFPNPDAPDPVARMQRPDDGYCSRCGHDQYPNDLVAWTDIPDSDSRTPRASAPDHLTLCKPCAGFLLECECSPIRREDLTANHRFGIHELSAWRLDAPVRSSVFAPSQVAVRRTPRTLRERVVDDTPLRFVWNHEGGRWLAIGVISYVALVFVVATVL
;
A
#
# COMPACT_ATOMS: atom_id res chain seq x y z
N MET A 1 50.61 -4.61 -4.44
CA MET A 1 51.12 -3.51 -3.58
C MET A 1 50.46 -2.23 -4.05
N GLY A 2 49.75 -1.56 -3.14
CA GLY A 2 48.96 -0.35 -3.42
C GLY A 2 47.58 -0.46 -2.76
N THR A 3 47.57 -0.36 -1.44
CA THR A 3 46.40 -0.17 -0.56
C THR A 3 45.69 1.15 -0.88
N GLY A 4 44.38 1.10 -1.00
CA GLY A 4 43.51 2.27 -1.09
C GLY A 4 42.25 1.97 -0.30
N ASP A 5 42.40 1.84 1.02
CA ASP A 5 41.26 1.82 1.93
C ASP A 5 40.66 3.23 1.89
N GLY A 6 39.82 3.49 0.88
CA GLY A 6 39.19 4.78 0.64
C GLY A 6 38.44 5.18 1.90
N GLU A 7 38.90 6.25 2.54
CA GLU A 7 38.41 6.67 3.84
C GLU A 7 36.92 6.98 3.74
N SER A 8 36.11 6.17 4.41
CA SER A 8 34.66 6.33 4.36
C SER A 8 34.25 7.60 5.09
N ASP A 9 33.36 8.41 4.50
CA ASP A 9 32.82 9.61 5.18
C ASP A 9 32.14 9.24 6.52
N GLN A 10 31.73 10.24 7.31
CA GLN A 10 31.04 10.00 8.59
C GLN A 10 29.72 9.21 8.45
N ARG A 11 29.22 9.01 7.22
CA ARG A 11 28.03 8.22 6.87
C ARG A 11 28.40 6.86 6.27
N GLY A 12 29.68 6.52 6.20
CA GLY A 12 30.20 5.24 5.71
C GLY A 12 30.31 5.14 4.19
N TYR A 13 30.31 6.25 3.44
CA TYR A 13 30.46 6.23 1.97
C TYR A 13 31.92 6.32 1.54
N GLY A 14 32.34 5.47 0.61
CA GLY A 14 33.70 5.50 0.06
C GLY A 14 33.94 6.70 -0.87
N GLU A 15 35.19 6.84 -1.32
CA GLU A 15 35.59 7.83 -2.32
C GLU A 15 34.70 7.75 -3.58
N GLY A 16 34.26 8.90 -4.11
CA GLY A 16 33.44 8.99 -5.34
C GLY A 16 31.92 8.99 -5.14
N TRP A 17 31.42 8.80 -3.92
CA TRP A 17 29.98 8.81 -3.64
C TRP A 17 29.28 10.11 -4.07
N GLU A 18 29.87 11.28 -3.79
CA GLU A 18 29.25 12.56 -4.15
C GLU A 18 29.13 12.75 -5.67
N ASP A 19 30.07 12.21 -6.45
CA ASP A 19 30.00 12.21 -7.90
C ASP A 19 28.92 11.25 -8.40
N LEU A 20 28.85 10.04 -7.82
CA LEU A 20 27.82 9.06 -8.14
C LEU A 20 26.41 9.57 -7.81
N ARG A 21 26.25 10.22 -6.65
CA ARG A 21 25.03 10.93 -6.25
C ARG A 21 24.66 11.98 -7.29
N ARG A 22 25.60 12.83 -7.70
CA ARG A 22 25.36 13.88 -8.71
C ARG A 22 25.00 13.29 -10.08
N GLN A 23 25.58 12.16 -10.47
CA GLN A 23 25.21 11.44 -11.70
C GLN A 23 23.79 10.88 -11.62
N THR A 24 23.41 10.28 -10.49
CA THR A 24 22.06 9.76 -10.23
C THR A 24 21.01 10.86 -10.38
N LEU A 25 21.20 11.98 -9.66
CA LEU A 25 20.29 13.12 -9.72
C LEU A 25 20.16 13.70 -11.13
N ARG A 26 21.28 13.80 -11.88
CA ARG A 26 21.25 14.26 -13.27
C ARG A 26 20.50 13.31 -14.20
N ARG A 27 20.72 12.00 -14.08
CA ARG A 27 20.04 10.98 -14.89
C ARG A 27 18.53 11.05 -14.69
N ASP A 28 18.09 11.25 -13.45
CA ASP A 28 16.67 11.29 -13.08
C ASP A 28 16.06 12.70 -13.25
N GLY A 29 16.75 13.61 -13.94
CA GLY A 29 16.23 14.94 -14.27
C GLY A 29 16.06 15.87 -13.07
N TYR A 30 16.78 15.62 -11.96
CA TYR A 30 16.61 16.32 -10.69
C TYR A 30 15.16 16.27 -10.17
N ALA A 31 14.48 15.13 -10.38
CA ALA A 31 13.15 14.88 -9.86
C ALA A 31 13.11 13.57 -9.07
N CYS A 32 12.21 13.50 -8.09
CA CYS A 32 11.92 12.27 -7.37
C CYS A 32 11.33 11.22 -8.34
N THR A 33 11.97 10.07 -8.48
CA THR A 33 11.49 8.97 -9.35
C THR A 33 10.23 8.30 -8.81
N ARG A 34 9.90 8.46 -7.51
CA ARG A 34 8.64 7.98 -6.93
C ARG A 34 7.47 8.92 -7.18
N CYS A 35 7.60 10.22 -6.93
CA CYS A 35 6.45 11.15 -6.96
C CYS A 35 6.54 12.27 -8.01
N GLY A 36 7.66 12.41 -8.70
CA GLY A 36 7.89 13.46 -9.69
C GLY A 36 8.30 14.83 -9.14
N ALA A 37 8.28 15.05 -7.81
CA ALA A 37 8.62 16.34 -7.23
C ALA A 37 10.09 16.72 -7.46
N ASP A 38 10.33 17.96 -7.89
CA ASP A 38 11.63 18.58 -8.17
C ASP A 38 11.96 19.77 -7.24
N ASP A 39 10.99 20.18 -6.41
CA ASP A 39 11.06 21.31 -5.48
C ASP A 39 11.43 20.91 -4.03
N ARG A 40 11.90 19.67 -3.84
CA ARG A 40 12.20 19.08 -2.52
C ARG A 40 13.66 18.67 -2.37
N THR A 41 14.10 18.44 -1.14
CA THR A 41 15.43 17.86 -0.87
C THR A 41 15.54 16.46 -1.47
N LEU A 42 16.44 16.31 -2.46
CA LEU A 42 16.68 15.06 -3.18
C LEU A 42 17.89 14.27 -2.64
N GLN A 43 17.74 12.94 -2.63
CA GLN A 43 18.71 11.97 -2.14
C GLN A 43 18.87 10.84 -3.16
N ALA A 44 20.07 10.28 -3.28
CA ALA A 44 20.29 9.03 -4.00
C ALA A 44 19.95 7.87 -3.06
N HIS A 45 19.03 7.03 -3.49
CA HIS A 45 18.50 5.88 -2.77
C HIS A 45 18.98 4.59 -3.45
N HIS A 46 19.52 3.66 -2.67
CA HIS A 46 19.89 2.34 -3.17
C HIS A 46 18.68 1.42 -3.31
N ILE A 47 18.50 0.84 -4.50
CA ILE A 47 17.48 -0.17 -4.80
C ILE A 47 17.69 -1.40 -3.91
N ILE A 48 18.92 -1.95 -3.92
CA ILE A 48 19.38 -2.95 -2.97
C ILE A 48 20.13 -2.20 -1.87
N PRO A 49 19.66 -2.21 -0.60
CA PRO A 49 20.32 -1.49 0.48
C PRO A 49 21.77 -1.92 0.68
N ARG A 50 22.66 -0.97 1.00
CA ARG A 50 24.07 -1.27 1.29
C ARG A 50 24.25 -2.29 2.42
N GLY A 51 23.44 -2.19 3.47
CA GLY A 51 23.43 -3.17 4.59
C GLY A 51 23.00 -4.59 4.19
N GLN A 52 22.45 -4.76 2.98
CA GLN A 52 22.13 -6.06 2.37
C GLN A 52 23.11 -6.42 1.24
N GLY A 53 24.25 -5.74 1.14
CA GLY A 53 25.27 -5.99 0.12
C GLY A 53 25.03 -5.30 -1.23
N GLY A 54 24.12 -4.32 -1.29
CA GLY A 54 23.89 -3.56 -2.52
C GLY A 54 25.10 -2.69 -2.92
N PRO A 55 25.49 -2.69 -4.21
CA PRO A 55 26.67 -1.98 -4.68
C PRO A 55 26.43 -0.46 -4.80
N ASP A 56 27.51 0.33 -4.68
CA ASP A 56 27.53 1.76 -4.97
C ASP A 56 27.70 1.96 -6.49
N GLU A 57 26.64 1.64 -7.25
CA GLU A 57 26.61 1.73 -8.71
C GLU A 57 25.39 2.54 -9.19
N LEU A 58 25.52 3.23 -10.32
CA LEU A 58 24.45 4.08 -10.86
C LEU A 58 23.17 3.28 -11.14
N SER A 59 23.30 2.03 -11.59
CA SER A 59 22.21 1.07 -11.83
C SER A 59 21.44 0.70 -10.56
N ASN A 60 22.10 0.74 -9.40
CA ASN A 60 21.51 0.44 -8.10
C ASN A 60 20.99 1.69 -7.39
N LEU A 61 21.02 2.88 -8.02
CA LEU A 61 20.60 4.13 -7.41
C LEU A 61 19.40 4.74 -8.13
N LEU A 62 18.52 5.36 -7.35
CA LEU A 62 17.38 6.18 -7.80
C LEU A 62 17.32 7.49 -7.02
N THR A 63 16.85 8.56 -7.64
CA THR A 63 16.65 9.85 -6.98
C THR A 63 15.30 9.88 -6.26
N LEU A 64 15.28 10.09 -4.95
CA LEU A 64 14.07 10.25 -4.15
C LEU A 64 14.07 11.57 -3.39
N CYS A 65 12.90 12.21 -3.25
CA CYS A 65 12.72 13.27 -2.27
C CYS A 65 12.69 12.69 -0.85
N ARG A 66 13.10 13.48 0.15
CA ARG A 66 13.18 13.02 1.56
C ARG A 66 11.87 12.37 2.08
N PRO A 67 10.66 12.90 1.81
CA PRO A 67 9.40 12.22 2.17
C PRO A 67 9.27 10.82 1.55
N CYS A 68 9.45 10.70 0.23
CA CYS A 68 9.36 9.42 -0.48
C CYS A 68 10.45 8.44 -0.03
N HIS A 69 11.63 8.92 0.32
CA HIS A 69 12.69 8.07 0.88
C HIS A 69 12.29 7.51 2.25
N GLY A 70 11.60 8.33 3.07
CA GLY A 70 10.98 7.90 4.32
C GLY A 70 9.91 6.83 4.13
N VAL A 71 9.13 6.90 3.05
CA VAL A 71 8.19 5.84 2.67
C VAL A 71 8.92 4.54 2.41
N ILE A 72 10.11 4.55 1.80
CA ILE A 72 10.89 3.31 1.59
C ILE A 72 11.46 2.77 2.92
N HIS A 73 11.95 3.67 3.78
CA HIS A 73 12.55 3.35 5.08
C HIS A 73 11.60 3.64 6.25
N GLN A 74 10.47 2.94 6.30
CA GLN A 74 9.43 3.14 7.32
C GLN A 74 9.90 2.97 8.77
N THR A 75 10.92 2.15 9.02
CA THR A 75 11.46 1.93 10.37
C THR A 75 12.52 2.96 10.77
N ASN A 76 12.95 3.81 9.83
CA ASN A 76 13.98 4.80 10.10
C ASN A 76 13.36 6.11 10.60
N LYS A 77 13.58 6.39 11.89
CA LYS A 77 13.05 7.56 12.59
C LYS A 77 13.53 8.91 12.05
N SER A 78 14.63 8.95 11.28
CA SER A 78 15.12 10.20 10.68
C SER A 78 14.21 10.79 9.60
N PHE A 79 13.14 10.08 9.25
CA PHE A 79 12.12 10.51 8.31
C PHE A 79 10.75 10.71 8.94
N ASP A 80 10.58 10.48 10.24
CA ASP A 80 9.27 10.59 10.90
C ASP A 80 8.71 12.03 10.81
N ASP A 81 9.58 13.03 10.65
CA ASP A 81 9.22 14.44 10.48
C ASP A 81 8.64 14.80 9.11
N VAL A 82 8.87 13.96 8.08
CA VAL A 82 8.53 14.29 6.68
C VAL A 82 7.83 13.16 5.94
N ARG A 83 7.70 11.96 6.52
CA ARG A 83 7.14 10.79 5.82
C ARG A 83 5.69 11.01 5.38
N ASP A 84 4.90 11.68 6.21
CA ASP A 84 3.50 11.98 5.92
C ASP A 84 3.32 13.03 4.79
N ASP A 85 4.39 13.76 4.40
CA ASP A 85 4.36 14.69 3.26
C ASP A 85 4.52 13.99 1.89
N ALA A 86 4.78 12.67 1.90
CA ALA A 86 4.88 11.90 0.67
C ALA A 86 3.48 11.70 0.07
N PRO A 87 3.30 11.85 -1.26
CA PRO A 87 2.04 11.50 -1.88
C PRO A 87 1.68 10.03 -1.61
N LEU A 88 0.38 9.81 -1.33
CA LEU A 88 -0.20 8.50 -1.04
C LEU A 88 0.17 7.48 -2.13
N PHE A 89 -0.13 7.83 -3.38
CA PHE A 89 0.22 7.04 -4.55
C PHE A 89 1.57 7.46 -5.15
N PRO A 90 2.40 6.51 -5.59
CA PRO A 90 3.53 6.83 -6.45
C PRO A 90 3.02 7.35 -7.81
N ASN A 91 3.88 8.11 -8.49
CA ASN A 91 3.71 8.47 -9.89
C ASN A 91 3.50 7.17 -10.70
N PRO A 92 2.59 7.15 -11.67
CA PRO A 92 2.34 5.95 -12.46
C PRO A 92 3.56 5.37 -13.19
N ASP A 93 4.54 6.20 -13.51
CA ASP A 93 5.78 5.79 -14.19
C ASP A 93 6.93 5.52 -13.19
N ALA A 94 6.62 5.49 -11.89
CA ALA A 94 7.60 5.18 -10.85
C ALA A 94 8.16 3.75 -11.03
N PRO A 95 9.48 3.55 -10.89
CA PRO A 95 10.09 2.23 -10.95
C PRO A 95 9.55 1.29 -9.85
N ASP A 96 9.37 0.01 -10.16
CA ASP A 96 8.88 -1.01 -9.22
C ASP A 96 9.54 -0.98 -7.82
N PRO A 97 10.87 -0.79 -7.68
CA PRO A 97 11.51 -0.74 -6.35
C PRO A 97 11.01 0.38 -5.44
N VAL A 98 10.46 1.46 -6.00
CA VAL A 98 9.98 2.64 -5.26
C VAL A 98 8.48 2.90 -5.42
N ALA A 99 7.80 2.13 -6.28
CA ALA A 99 6.37 2.20 -6.54
C ALA A 99 5.55 1.51 -5.41
N ARG A 100 5.71 2.00 -4.18
CA ARG A 100 4.96 1.53 -3.00
C ARG A 100 4.10 2.62 -2.40
N MET A 101 3.03 2.21 -1.73
CA MET A 101 2.13 3.09 -1.00
C MET A 101 2.84 3.84 0.14
N GLN A 102 2.25 4.95 0.58
CA GLN A 102 2.79 5.79 1.66
C GLN A 102 2.95 5.01 2.97
N ARG A 103 1.92 4.27 3.38
CA ARG A 103 1.93 3.36 4.54
C ARG A 103 1.71 1.91 4.10
N PRO A 104 2.13 0.90 4.88
CA PRO A 104 1.94 -0.52 4.53
C PRO A 104 0.48 -0.94 4.38
N ASP A 105 -0.39 -0.36 5.19
CA ASP A 105 -1.82 -0.61 5.27
C ASP A 105 -2.61 0.00 4.10
N ASP A 106 -2.04 0.99 3.43
CA ASP A 106 -2.67 1.65 2.27
C ASP A 106 -2.77 0.74 1.04
N GLY A 107 -1.97 -0.34 0.97
CA GLY A 107 -2.00 -1.32 -0.13
C GLY A 107 -3.25 -2.21 -0.16
N TYR A 108 -4.11 -2.11 0.85
CA TYR A 108 -5.30 -2.95 0.98
C TYR A 108 -6.56 -2.13 0.79
N CYS A 109 -7.55 -2.69 0.08
CA CYS A 109 -8.86 -2.06 0.02
C CYS A 109 -9.51 -2.04 1.42
N SER A 110 -9.73 -0.86 1.99
CA SER A 110 -10.33 -0.66 3.31
C SER A 110 -11.74 -1.23 3.43
N ARG A 111 -12.46 -1.40 2.30
CA ARG A 111 -13.77 -2.08 2.29
C ARG A 111 -13.64 -3.59 2.33
N CYS A 112 -12.94 -4.21 1.38
CA CYS A 112 -12.96 -5.68 1.22
C CYS A 112 -11.73 -6.41 1.77
N GLY A 113 -10.71 -5.68 2.23
CA GLY A 113 -9.46 -6.21 2.77
C GLY A 113 -8.54 -6.88 1.75
N HIS A 114 -8.84 -6.81 0.45
CA HIS A 114 -7.97 -7.40 -0.56
C HIS A 114 -6.77 -6.49 -0.82
N ASP A 115 -5.58 -7.09 -0.82
CA ASP A 115 -4.35 -6.48 -1.30
C ASP A 115 -4.46 -6.13 -2.78
N GLN A 116 -3.91 -4.98 -3.16
CA GLN A 116 -3.95 -4.45 -4.52
C GLN A 116 -2.66 -3.72 -4.84
N TYR A 117 -2.28 -3.71 -6.11
CA TYR A 117 -1.21 -2.84 -6.55
C TYR A 117 -1.63 -1.37 -6.37
N PRO A 118 -0.67 -0.46 -6.07
CA PRO A 118 -0.95 0.97 -5.91
C PRO A 118 -1.77 1.59 -7.04
N ASN A 119 -1.56 1.10 -8.27
CA ASN A 119 -2.25 1.57 -9.46
C ASN A 119 -3.69 1.04 -9.59
N ASP A 120 -4.12 0.05 -8.82
CA ASP A 120 -5.47 -0.53 -8.87
C ASP A 120 -6.39 0.01 -7.76
N LEU A 121 -5.87 0.93 -6.95
CA LEU A 121 -6.57 1.56 -5.84
C LEU A 121 -7.02 2.99 -6.17
N VAL A 122 -8.04 3.41 -5.45
CA VAL A 122 -8.55 4.79 -5.41
C VAL A 122 -8.55 5.22 -3.95
N ALA A 123 -8.11 6.45 -3.66
CA ALA A 123 -8.16 6.98 -2.31
C ALA A 123 -9.40 7.85 -2.10
N TRP A 124 -9.86 7.88 -0.86
CA TRP A 124 -10.85 8.81 -0.36
C TRP A 124 -10.22 9.57 0.81
N THR A 125 -10.00 10.87 0.64
CA THR A 125 -9.23 11.70 1.59
C THR A 125 -10.11 12.55 2.51
N ASP A 126 -11.31 12.94 2.05
CA ASP A 126 -12.24 13.77 2.82
C ASP A 126 -13.32 12.90 3.50
N ILE A 127 -12.89 12.08 4.45
CA ILE A 127 -13.77 11.09 5.08
C ILE A 127 -14.59 11.74 6.20
N PRO A 128 -15.92 11.61 6.18
CA PRO A 128 -16.75 12.10 7.27
C PRO A 128 -16.55 11.25 8.53
N ASP A 129 -16.73 11.89 9.69
CA ASP A 129 -16.73 11.22 10.99
C ASP A 129 -17.75 10.07 11.00
N SER A 130 -17.37 8.94 11.61
CA SER A 130 -18.20 7.73 11.66
C SER A 130 -19.46 7.89 12.52
N ASP A 131 -19.44 8.79 13.51
CA ASP A 131 -20.59 9.21 14.33
C ASP A 131 -20.33 10.61 14.91
N SER A 132 -21.37 11.43 15.09
CA SER A 132 -21.28 12.81 15.64
C SER A 132 -20.90 12.86 17.13
N ARG A 133 -20.67 11.70 17.76
CA ARG A 133 -20.27 11.54 19.17
C ARG A 133 -18.80 11.16 19.34
N THR A 134 -18.08 10.86 18.27
CA THR A 134 -16.65 10.54 18.32
C THR A 134 -15.85 11.80 17.95
N PRO A 135 -14.80 12.16 18.70
CA PRO A 135 -13.96 13.30 18.33
C PRO A 135 -13.34 13.10 16.93
N ARG A 136 -13.20 14.18 16.14
CA ARG A 136 -12.50 14.20 14.83
C ARG A 136 -11.14 13.50 14.82
N ALA A 137 -10.49 13.36 15.99
CA ALA A 137 -9.21 12.68 16.16
C ALA A 137 -9.24 11.15 15.95
N SER A 138 -10.40 10.56 15.59
CA SER A 138 -10.58 9.11 15.38
C SER A 138 -10.77 8.71 13.92
N ALA A 139 -11.04 9.64 13.01
CA ALA A 139 -11.24 9.32 11.60
C ALA A 139 -9.88 9.07 10.91
N PRO A 140 -9.77 8.08 10.02
CA PRO A 140 -8.55 7.90 9.26
C PRO A 140 -8.35 9.06 8.29
N ASP A 141 -7.09 9.47 8.08
CA ASP A 141 -6.72 10.57 7.17
C ASP A 141 -7.14 10.28 5.72
N HIS A 142 -7.15 9.00 5.34
CA HIS A 142 -7.62 8.52 4.04
C HIS A 142 -8.03 7.04 4.13
N LEU A 143 -8.76 6.58 3.11
CA LEU A 143 -9.11 5.18 2.90
C LEU A 143 -8.79 4.82 1.45
N THR A 144 -8.27 3.61 1.23
CA THR A 144 -8.00 3.10 -0.13
C THR A 144 -9.06 2.08 -0.51
N LEU A 145 -9.53 2.12 -1.75
CA LEU A 145 -10.60 1.30 -2.27
C LEU A 145 -10.17 0.67 -3.58
N CYS A 146 -10.36 -0.64 -3.74
CA CYS A 146 -10.24 -1.26 -5.06
C CYS A 146 -11.36 -0.75 -5.98
N LYS A 147 -11.11 -0.73 -7.30
CA LYS A 147 -12.08 -0.22 -8.29
C LYS A 147 -13.50 -0.78 -8.13
N PRO A 148 -13.70 -2.10 -7.91
CA PRO A 148 -15.04 -2.62 -7.67
C PRO A 148 -15.72 -2.02 -6.44
N CYS A 149 -15.00 -1.90 -5.32
CA CYS A 149 -15.55 -1.34 -4.08
C CYS A 149 -15.86 0.15 -4.21
N ALA A 150 -14.98 0.93 -4.86
CA ALA A 150 -15.22 2.34 -5.14
C ALA A 150 -16.46 2.52 -6.03
N GLY A 151 -16.55 1.76 -7.12
CA GLY A 151 -17.72 1.77 -8.02
C GLY A 151 -19.03 1.39 -7.33
N PHE A 152 -18.99 0.40 -6.43
CA PHE A 152 -20.15 0.01 -5.63
C PHE A 152 -20.58 1.11 -4.66
N LEU A 153 -19.65 1.71 -3.92
CA LEU A 153 -19.97 2.74 -2.93
C LEU A 153 -20.53 4.00 -3.59
N LEU A 154 -20.02 4.42 -4.75
CA LEU A 154 -20.54 5.55 -5.52
C LEU A 154 -22.00 5.40 -5.94
N GLU A 155 -22.50 4.17 -6.07
CA GLU A 155 -23.91 3.90 -6.40
C GLU A 155 -24.78 3.57 -5.18
N CYS A 156 -24.20 3.33 -4.01
CA CYS A 156 -25.03 3.14 -2.82
C CYS A 156 -25.54 4.48 -2.33
N GLU A 157 -26.86 4.65 -2.34
CA GLU A 157 -27.53 5.80 -1.70
C GLU A 157 -27.16 5.94 -0.21
N CYS A 158 -26.77 4.83 0.41
CA CYS A 158 -26.35 4.76 1.80
C CYS A 158 -24.91 5.25 2.05
N SER A 159 -24.10 5.39 1.01
CA SER A 159 -22.70 5.79 1.14
C SER A 159 -22.60 7.32 1.12
N PRO A 160 -21.83 7.92 2.04
CA PRO A 160 -21.61 9.36 2.02
C PRO A 160 -20.57 9.78 0.97
N ILE A 161 -19.93 8.82 0.30
CA ILE A 161 -18.86 9.08 -0.67
C ILE A 161 -19.42 9.77 -1.91
N ARG A 162 -18.76 10.84 -2.33
CA ARG A 162 -19.03 11.51 -3.59
C ARG A 162 -17.91 11.26 -4.57
N ARG A 163 -18.21 11.56 -5.81
CA ARG A 163 -17.26 11.41 -6.90
C ARG A 163 -16.02 12.27 -6.68
N GLU A 164 -16.23 13.51 -6.29
CA GLU A 164 -15.19 14.51 -6.06
C GLU A 164 -14.25 14.14 -4.91
N ASP A 165 -14.72 13.33 -3.96
CA ASP A 165 -13.94 12.89 -2.81
C ASP A 165 -12.92 11.78 -3.17
N LEU A 166 -13.12 11.13 -4.33
CA LEU A 166 -12.27 10.07 -4.80
C LEU A 166 -11.09 10.60 -5.60
N THR A 167 -9.90 10.47 -5.02
CA THR A 167 -8.63 10.75 -5.67
C THR A 167 -8.02 9.43 -6.17
N ALA A 168 -8.12 9.20 -7.48
CA ALA A 168 -7.35 8.12 -8.11
C ALA A 168 -5.87 8.49 -8.20
N ASN A 169 -5.00 7.54 -8.59
CA ASN A 169 -3.70 7.85 -9.20
C ASN A 169 -3.88 8.53 -10.59
N HIS A 170 -4.76 9.53 -10.69
CA HIS A 170 -5.12 10.34 -11.86
C HIS A 170 -5.55 9.58 -13.13
N ARG A 171 -5.87 8.28 -13.04
CA ARG A 171 -6.10 7.42 -14.23
C ARG A 171 -7.54 6.99 -14.52
N PHE A 172 -8.47 7.13 -13.56
CA PHE A 172 -9.78 6.47 -13.69
C PHE A 172 -10.94 7.42 -13.94
N GLY A 173 -11.76 7.08 -14.94
CA GLY A 173 -13.01 7.76 -15.25
C GLY A 173 -14.21 7.20 -14.46
N ILE A 174 -15.32 7.95 -14.40
CA ILE A 174 -16.58 7.48 -13.76
C ILE A 174 -17.01 6.13 -14.33
N HIS A 175 -17.05 6.08 -15.66
CA HIS A 175 -17.64 4.96 -16.39
C HIS A 175 -16.87 3.67 -16.13
N GLU A 176 -15.57 3.78 -15.91
CA GLU A 176 -14.75 2.64 -15.51
C GLU A 176 -15.18 2.14 -14.13
N LEU A 177 -15.20 2.98 -13.10
CA LEU A 177 -15.60 2.56 -11.75
C LEU A 177 -17.01 1.95 -11.72
N SER A 178 -17.98 2.57 -12.41
CA SER A 178 -19.33 2.02 -12.53
C SER A 178 -19.37 0.67 -13.25
N ALA A 179 -18.44 0.36 -14.15
CA ALA A 179 -18.37 -0.94 -14.81
C ALA A 179 -17.92 -2.05 -13.83
N TRP A 180 -16.99 -1.76 -12.93
CA TRP A 180 -16.44 -2.72 -11.97
C TRP A 180 -17.33 -3.00 -10.76
N ARG A 181 -18.35 -2.18 -10.52
CA ARG A 181 -19.16 -2.22 -9.29
C ARG A 181 -19.79 -3.59 -8.97
N LEU A 182 -20.10 -4.40 -9.99
CA LEU A 182 -20.74 -5.71 -9.79
C LEU A 182 -19.77 -6.74 -9.22
N ASP A 183 -18.47 -6.52 -9.43
CA ASP A 183 -17.38 -7.40 -8.98
C ASP A 183 -17.00 -7.14 -7.52
N ALA A 184 -17.57 -6.10 -6.90
CA ALA A 184 -17.35 -5.81 -5.49
C ALA A 184 -17.77 -7.03 -4.65
N PRO A 185 -17.02 -7.42 -3.62
CA PRO A 185 -17.47 -8.48 -2.72
C PRO A 185 -18.79 -8.12 -2.03
N VAL A 186 -19.61 -9.14 -1.76
CA VAL A 186 -20.93 -8.98 -1.11
C VAL A 186 -20.79 -8.27 0.23
N ARG A 187 -19.84 -8.75 1.05
CA ARG A 187 -19.51 -8.21 2.37
C ARG A 187 -18.24 -7.38 2.33
N SER A 188 -18.18 -6.42 3.24
CA SER A 188 -16.94 -5.80 3.64
C SER A 188 -16.10 -6.77 4.49
N SER A 189 -14.83 -6.43 4.68
CA SER A 189 -13.98 -7.00 5.72
C SER A 189 -14.62 -6.78 7.10
N VAL A 190 -14.33 -7.68 8.04
CA VAL A 190 -14.74 -7.55 9.45
C VAL A 190 -14.10 -6.32 10.09
N PHE A 191 -12.94 -5.89 9.58
CA PHE A 191 -12.22 -4.71 10.04
C PHE A 191 -12.51 -3.45 9.21
N ALA A 192 -13.46 -3.52 8.28
CA ALA A 192 -13.79 -2.37 7.44
C ALA A 192 -14.37 -1.23 8.30
N PRO A 193 -13.87 0.01 8.15
CA PRO A 193 -14.46 1.18 8.81
C PRO A 193 -15.94 1.33 8.45
N SER A 194 -16.75 1.85 9.37
CA SER A 194 -18.20 2.02 9.21
C SER A 194 -18.57 2.78 7.92
N GLN A 195 -17.74 3.74 7.50
CA GLN A 195 -17.94 4.55 6.30
C GLN A 195 -17.96 3.70 5.01
N VAL A 196 -17.27 2.56 5.01
CA VAL A 196 -17.13 1.67 3.84
C VAL A 196 -17.68 0.27 4.09
N ALA A 197 -18.16 -0.01 5.31
CA ALA A 197 -18.75 -1.29 5.74
C ALA A 197 -20.17 -1.55 5.17
N VAL A 198 -20.39 -1.14 3.92
CA VAL A 198 -21.66 -1.31 3.22
C VAL A 198 -21.73 -2.69 2.56
N ARG A 199 -22.78 -3.44 2.87
CA ARG A 199 -23.12 -4.72 2.22
C ARG A 199 -23.93 -4.46 0.95
N ARG A 200 -23.59 -5.17 -0.12
CA ARG A 200 -24.45 -5.21 -1.32
C ARG A 200 -25.40 -6.41 -1.27
N THR A 201 -26.48 -6.35 -2.03
CA THR A 201 -27.39 -7.49 -2.19
C THR A 201 -26.72 -8.60 -3.04
N PRO A 202 -26.74 -9.87 -2.58
CA PRO A 202 -26.34 -11.02 -3.40
C PRO A 202 -27.23 -11.17 -4.64
N ARG A 203 -26.63 -11.49 -5.79
CA ARG A 203 -27.36 -11.64 -7.06
C ARG A 203 -27.36 -13.07 -7.58
N THR A 204 -26.28 -13.81 -7.35
CA THR A 204 -26.16 -15.19 -7.81
C THR A 204 -26.54 -16.17 -6.69
N LEU A 205 -26.90 -17.40 -7.07
CA LEU A 205 -27.14 -18.47 -6.09
C LEU A 205 -25.87 -18.77 -5.29
N ARG A 206 -24.70 -18.76 -5.96
CA ARG A 206 -23.40 -18.94 -5.29
C ARG A 206 -23.16 -17.87 -4.23
N GLU A 207 -23.40 -16.60 -4.56
CA GLU A 207 -23.25 -15.49 -3.60
C GLU A 207 -24.18 -15.66 -2.42
N ARG A 208 -25.45 -15.98 -2.64
CA ARG A 208 -26.42 -16.24 -1.55
C ARG A 208 -25.96 -17.39 -0.65
N VAL A 209 -25.57 -18.52 -1.24
CA VAL A 209 -25.11 -19.69 -0.47
C VAL A 209 -23.89 -19.35 0.37
N VAL A 210 -22.88 -18.67 -0.19
CA VAL A 210 -21.70 -18.26 0.58
C VAL A 210 -22.10 -17.29 1.69
N ASP A 211 -22.96 -16.32 1.40
CA ASP A 211 -23.29 -15.21 2.31
C ASP A 211 -24.24 -15.60 3.47
N ASP A 212 -25.20 -16.48 3.20
CA ASP A 212 -26.22 -16.94 4.14
C ASP A 212 -25.76 -18.11 5.01
N THR A 213 -24.62 -18.74 4.69
CA THR A 213 -24.05 -19.86 5.44
C THR A 213 -22.73 -19.50 6.13
N PRO A 214 -22.25 -20.32 7.08
CA PRO A 214 -20.91 -20.16 7.66
C PRO A 214 -19.77 -20.24 6.64
N LEU A 215 -20.02 -20.67 5.39
CA LEU A 215 -19.02 -20.66 4.32
C LEU A 215 -18.41 -19.27 4.09
N ARG A 216 -19.14 -18.19 4.41
CA ARG A 216 -18.60 -16.81 4.37
C ARG A 216 -17.31 -16.60 5.17
N PHE A 217 -17.07 -17.40 6.21
CA PHE A 217 -15.87 -17.29 7.06
C PHE A 217 -14.67 -18.05 6.50
N VAL A 218 -14.89 -18.89 5.50
CA VAL A 218 -13.86 -19.75 4.89
C VAL A 218 -13.62 -19.35 3.43
N TRP A 219 -14.64 -18.81 2.75
CA TRP A 219 -14.61 -18.50 1.32
C TRP A 219 -14.24 -17.03 1.01
N ASN A 220 -13.29 -16.49 1.77
CA ASN A 220 -12.53 -15.28 1.42
C ASN A 220 -11.02 -15.60 1.47
N HIS A 221 -10.17 -14.78 0.85
CA HIS A 221 -8.72 -15.05 0.77
C HIS A 221 -8.07 -15.25 2.16
N GLU A 222 -8.53 -14.51 3.17
CA GLU A 222 -8.05 -14.68 4.54
C GLU A 222 -8.60 -15.94 5.22
N GLY A 223 -9.88 -16.26 5.07
CA GLY A 223 -10.54 -17.42 5.67
C GLY A 223 -10.01 -18.74 5.10
N GLY A 224 -9.69 -18.78 3.80
CA GLY A 224 -9.00 -19.92 3.20
C GLY A 224 -7.61 -20.13 3.78
N ARG A 225 -6.86 -19.04 4.00
CA ARG A 225 -5.55 -19.09 4.66
C ARG A 225 -5.65 -19.57 6.11
N TRP A 226 -6.60 -19.06 6.89
CA TRP A 226 -6.79 -19.47 8.28
C TRP A 226 -7.28 -20.92 8.40
N LEU A 227 -8.15 -21.37 7.50
CA LEU A 227 -8.56 -22.78 7.42
C LEU A 227 -7.35 -23.67 7.11
N ALA A 228 -6.52 -23.29 6.12
CA ALA A 228 -5.31 -24.04 5.78
C ALA A 228 -4.33 -24.11 6.95
N ILE A 229 -4.09 -22.99 7.65
CA ILE A 229 -3.27 -22.95 8.87
C ILE A 229 -3.87 -23.87 9.94
N GLY A 230 -5.18 -23.78 10.20
CA GLY A 230 -5.86 -24.62 11.19
C GLY A 230 -5.73 -26.12 10.88
N VAL A 231 -5.87 -26.51 9.60
CA VAL A 231 -5.69 -27.90 9.15
C VAL A 231 -4.24 -28.35 9.34
N ILE A 232 -3.25 -27.54 8.93
CA ILE A 232 -1.83 -27.85 9.12
C ILE A 232 -1.49 -28.01 10.60
N SER A 233 -1.95 -27.08 11.44
CA SER A 233 -1.75 -27.13 12.90
C SER A 233 -2.41 -28.36 13.52
N TYR A 234 -3.60 -28.74 13.08
CA TYR A 234 -4.28 -29.95 13.55
C TYR A 234 -3.52 -31.23 13.17
N VAL A 235 -3.07 -31.34 11.92
CA VAL A 235 -2.26 -32.49 11.46
C VAL A 235 -0.95 -32.58 12.23
N ALA A 236 -0.25 -31.45 12.42
CA ALA A 236 0.97 -31.39 13.22
C ALA A 236 0.74 -31.83 14.67
N LEU A 237 -0.35 -31.37 15.31
CA LEU A 237 -0.74 -31.77 16.65
C LEU A 237 -0.99 -33.29 16.74
N VAL A 238 -1.74 -33.85 15.79
CA VAL A 238 -2.02 -35.30 15.73
C VAL A 238 -0.73 -36.09 15.58
N PHE A 239 0.21 -35.67 14.72
CA PHE A 239 1.52 -36.30 14.59
C PHE A 239 2.33 -36.24 15.88
N VAL A 240 2.40 -35.08 16.54
CA VAL A 240 3.11 -34.94 17.81
C VAL A 240 2.53 -35.87 18.88
N VAL A 241 1.20 -35.89 19.03
CA VAL A 241 0.50 -36.77 19.97
C VAL A 241 0.77 -38.25 19.66
N ALA A 242 0.75 -38.63 18.38
CA ALA A 242 1.04 -40.00 17.95
C ALA A 242 2.50 -40.43 18.13
N THR A 243 3.44 -39.49 18.20
CA THR A 243 4.87 -39.77 18.48
C THR A 243 5.24 -39.76 19.96
N VAL A 244 4.37 -39.22 20.82
CA VAL A 244 4.59 -39.09 22.27
C VAL A 244 3.84 -40.18 23.07
N LEU A 245 2.85 -40.84 22.45
CA LEU A 245 2.15 -42.03 22.96
C LEU A 245 2.78 -43.32 22.42
#